data_AF-A0A6I2F9R3-F1
#
_entry.id   AF-A0A6I2F9R3-F1
#
_cell.length_a   1.000
_cell.length_b   1.000
_cell.length_c   1.000
_cell.angle_alpha   90.00
_cell.angle_beta   90.00
_cell.angle_gamma   90.00
#
_symmetry.space_group_name_H-M   'P 1'
#
loop_
_entity.id
_entity.type
_entity.pdbx_description
1 polymer ?
#
loop_
_entity_poly.entity_id
_entity_poly.type
_entity_poly.pdbx_seq_one_letter_code
_entity_poly.pdbx_strand_id
1 'polypeptide(L)'
;MPIERTPATRAVPPPAAPPTERGARGARPTSGARGIRSLAIGAIVASATMAVIGIAWLLLPELDPFASGVLSSLATALFGPHAAAALAAALGLGGVLLGIAVARTARPLHNAAPIAVGGLVIAVGLAFGFGSFAVIAFAGYLFGLAAVIAGAATVVVLLFRRPRLGVPLLAALLALLAAAVWLAGLTLEGVVEFAREFGDTLVGTMGDLAVSALAVATTVLWVAVAFRVLHGTPALRRVEGWLVRHRRMLAVLAALGPVPYLLARLTWLTPWPQFGPDAEAMEPAVLATGLMLGAGAAAASLLTLGLILPWGRVFPTWIPRVGGRPVPVPAGTIPGFAAAGVLCVAAGPLLAMAFADGSFAEAMTLALVLPLWFWGPMLALAVSAYRAWRIDDDRAAASAR
;
A
#
# COMPACT_ATOMS: atom_id res chain seq x y z
N MET A 1 -81.54 47.37 -3.62
CA MET A 1 -81.27 46.26 -4.57
C MET A 1 -79.77 46.05 -4.69
N PRO A 2 -79.18 45.07 -3.99
CA PRO A 2 -77.79 44.67 -4.20
C PRO A 2 -77.71 43.43 -5.12
N ILE A 3 -76.69 43.43 -5.98
CA ILE A 3 -76.40 42.41 -6.98
C ILE A 3 -75.59 41.28 -6.32
N GLU A 4 -76.15 40.07 -6.27
CA GLU A 4 -75.46 38.84 -5.86
C GLU A 4 -74.47 38.38 -6.95
N ARG A 5 -73.21 38.19 -6.58
CA ARG A 5 -72.18 37.56 -7.41
C ARG A 5 -72.05 36.09 -7.07
N THR A 6 -72.24 35.23 -8.07
CA THR A 6 -72.04 33.77 -8.02
C THR A 6 -70.54 33.43 -7.99
N PRO A 7 -70.09 32.41 -7.22
CA PRO A 7 -68.69 31.98 -7.22
C PRO A 7 -68.40 30.99 -8.35
N ALA A 8 -67.30 31.23 -9.07
CA ALA A 8 -66.81 30.39 -10.17
C ALA A 8 -66.21 29.07 -9.65
N THR A 9 -66.67 27.95 -10.21
CA THR A 9 -66.15 26.59 -10.02
C THR A 9 -64.78 26.43 -10.68
N ARG A 10 -63.75 26.13 -9.88
CA ARG A 10 -62.42 25.71 -10.38
C ARG A 10 -62.49 24.27 -10.89
N ALA A 11 -62.16 24.06 -12.16
CA ALA A 11 -62.00 22.74 -12.76
C ALA A 11 -60.76 22.02 -12.19
N VAL A 12 -60.93 20.74 -11.83
CA VAL A 12 -59.88 19.83 -11.37
C VAL A 12 -59.15 19.25 -12.60
N PRO A 13 -57.80 19.28 -12.67
CA PRO A 13 -57.07 18.67 -13.78
C PRO A 13 -57.11 17.14 -13.71
N PRO A 14 -57.12 16.43 -14.86
CA PRO A 14 -57.21 14.98 -14.90
C PRO A 14 -55.94 14.30 -14.34
N PRO A 15 -56.06 13.07 -13.79
CA PRO A 15 -54.95 12.33 -13.23
C PRO A 15 -53.92 11.95 -14.31
N ALA A 16 -52.64 12.10 -13.99
CA ALA A 16 -51.52 11.75 -14.85
C ALA A 16 -51.53 10.25 -15.20
N ALA A 17 -51.34 9.94 -16.49
CA ALA A 17 -51.24 8.58 -16.99
C ALA A 17 -50.04 7.84 -16.36
N PRO A 18 -50.16 6.53 -16.07
CA PRO A 18 -49.08 5.75 -15.49
C PRO A 18 -47.89 5.64 -16.48
N PRO A 19 -46.64 5.70 -15.98
CA PRO A 19 -45.47 5.61 -16.83
C PRO A 19 -45.40 4.25 -17.51
N THR A 20 -45.27 4.25 -18.84
CA THR A 20 -45.15 3.06 -19.67
C THR A 20 -43.84 2.31 -19.35
N GLU A 21 -43.95 0.99 -19.12
CA GLU A 21 -42.85 0.08 -18.75
C GLU A 21 -41.68 -0.04 -19.77
N ARG A 22 -41.71 0.70 -20.88
CA ARG A 22 -40.67 0.61 -21.93
C ARG A 22 -39.38 1.36 -21.61
N GLY A 23 -39.32 2.16 -20.55
CA GLY A 23 -38.11 2.88 -20.13
C GLY A 23 -37.07 2.07 -19.32
N ALA A 24 -37.45 0.89 -18.79
CA ALA A 24 -36.64 0.20 -17.78
C ALA A 24 -35.49 -0.68 -18.33
N ARG A 25 -35.41 -0.93 -19.65
CA ARG A 25 -34.39 -1.83 -20.23
C ARG A 25 -33.11 -1.15 -20.72
N GLY A 26 -32.98 0.17 -20.56
CA GLY A 26 -31.87 0.96 -21.10
C GLY A 26 -30.96 1.62 -20.06
N ALA A 27 -31.12 1.33 -18.76
CA ALA A 27 -30.28 1.94 -17.73
C ALA A 27 -28.85 1.42 -17.85
N ARG A 28 -27.98 2.18 -18.52
CA ARG A 28 -26.53 1.93 -18.54
C ARG A 28 -26.09 1.72 -17.09
N PRO A 29 -25.32 0.65 -16.79
CA PRO A 29 -24.86 0.41 -15.43
C PRO A 29 -24.18 1.68 -14.90
N THR A 30 -24.66 2.15 -13.75
CA THR A 30 -24.08 3.30 -13.04
C THR A 30 -22.57 3.08 -12.94
N SER A 31 -21.77 4.14 -13.04
CA SER A 31 -20.30 4.07 -13.02
C SER A 31 -19.76 3.19 -11.88
N GLY A 32 -20.50 3.12 -10.77
CA GLY A 32 -20.19 2.25 -9.65
C GLY A 32 -20.28 0.74 -9.91
N ALA A 33 -21.27 0.27 -10.69
CA ALA A 33 -21.44 -1.14 -11.04
C ALA A 33 -20.35 -1.64 -12.01
N ARG A 34 -19.84 -0.76 -12.87
CA ARG A 34 -18.70 -1.07 -13.75
C ARG A 34 -17.40 -1.25 -12.97
N GLY A 35 -17.14 -0.39 -11.98
CA GLY A 35 -15.91 -0.46 -11.18
C GLY A 35 -15.82 -1.68 -10.26
N ILE A 36 -16.93 -2.13 -9.67
CA ILE A 36 -16.91 -3.35 -8.84
C ILE A 36 -16.70 -4.61 -9.69
N ARG A 37 -17.28 -4.65 -10.90
CA ARG A 37 -17.12 -5.77 -11.82
C ARG A 37 -15.68 -5.90 -12.31
N SER A 38 -15.00 -4.80 -12.64
CA SER A 38 -13.58 -4.85 -13.03
C SER A 38 -12.68 -5.31 -11.89
N LEU A 39 -12.94 -4.86 -10.65
CA LEU A 39 -12.22 -5.34 -9.47
C LEU A 39 -12.46 -6.83 -9.22
N ALA A 40 -13.71 -7.29 -9.35
CA ALA A 40 -14.05 -8.70 -9.20
C ALA A 40 -13.37 -9.57 -10.27
N ILE A 41 -13.32 -9.13 -11.53
CA ILE A 41 -12.59 -9.84 -12.59
C ILE A 41 -11.10 -9.93 -12.26
N GLY A 42 -10.48 -8.82 -11.83
CA GLY A 42 -9.08 -8.83 -11.40
C GLY A 42 -8.85 -9.82 -10.24
N ALA A 43 -9.72 -9.81 -9.23
CA ALA A 43 -9.67 -10.74 -8.11
C ALA A 43 -9.86 -12.21 -8.53
N ILE A 44 -10.75 -12.49 -9.49
CA ILE A 44 -10.95 -13.84 -10.05
C ILE A 44 -9.66 -14.31 -10.73
N VAL A 45 -9.08 -13.49 -11.62
CA VAL A 45 -7.87 -13.86 -12.36
C VAL A 45 -6.73 -14.13 -11.39
N ALA A 46 -6.48 -13.21 -10.44
CA ALA A 46 -5.40 -13.37 -9.46
C ALA A 46 -5.62 -14.61 -8.57
N SER A 47 -6.86 -14.86 -8.12
CA SER A 47 -7.19 -16.03 -7.29
C SER A 47 -7.11 -17.34 -8.09
N ALA A 48 -7.49 -17.33 -9.38
CA ALA A 48 -7.35 -18.49 -10.26
C ALA A 48 -5.88 -18.84 -10.48
N THR A 49 -5.03 -17.83 -10.70
CA THR A 49 -3.58 -18.04 -10.80
C THR A 49 -3.01 -18.62 -9.51
N MET A 50 -3.40 -18.09 -8.34
CA MET A 50 -3.00 -18.67 -7.04
C MET A 50 -3.51 -20.11 -6.85
N ALA A 51 -4.72 -20.43 -7.31
CA ALA A 51 -5.26 -21.78 -7.25
C ALA A 51 -4.45 -22.75 -8.11
N VAL A 52 -4.14 -22.36 -9.35
CA VAL A 52 -3.32 -23.17 -10.27
C VAL A 52 -1.93 -23.40 -9.69
N ILE A 53 -1.29 -22.36 -9.13
CA ILE A 53 0.02 -22.47 -8.48
C ILE A 53 -0.05 -23.41 -7.27
N GLY A 54 -1.04 -23.24 -6.38
CA GLY A 54 -1.20 -24.12 -5.21
C GLY A 54 -1.44 -25.58 -5.60
N ILE A 55 -2.22 -25.83 -6.65
CA ILE A 55 -2.43 -27.19 -7.19
C ILE A 55 -1.12 -27.72 -7.80
N ALA A 56 -0.37 -26.89 -8.53
CA ALA A 56 0.93 -27.27 -9.07
C ALA A 56 1.91 -27.67 -7.97
N TRP A 57 1.96 -26.94 -6.84
CA TRP A 57 2.79 -27.31 -5.69
C TRP A 57 2.38 -28.62 -5.03
N LEU A 58 1.08 -28.94 -5.00
CA LEU A 58 0.60 -30.24 -4.51
C LEU A 58 1.03 -31.41 -5.42
N LEU A 59 1.05 -31.19 -6.74
CA LEU A 59 1.41 -32.22 -7.72
C LEU A 59 2.92 -32.35 -7.91
N LEU A 60 3.64 -31.23 -7.79
CA LEU A 60 5.07 -31.08 -8.03
C LEU A 60 5.69 -30.24 -6.90
N PRO A 61 5.96 -30.83 -5.72
CA PRO A 61 6.49 -30.11 -4.56
C PRO A 61 7.84 -29.42 -4.81
N GLU A 62 8.61 -29.89 -5.80
CA GLU A 62 9.90 -29.27 -6.19
C GLU A 62 9.75 -27.86 -6.76
N LEU A 63 8.55 -27.50 -7.25
CA LEU A 63 8.25 -26.16 -7.77
C LEU A 63 7.80 -25.18 -6.68
N ASP A 64 7.66 -25.65 -5.43
CA ASP A 64 7.24 -24.81 -4.31
C ASP A 64 8.47 -24.06 -3.73
N PRO A 65 8.59 -22.74 -3.97
CA PRO A 65 9.71 -21.95 -3.44
C PRO A 65 9.69 -21.85 -1.91
N PHE A 66 8.55 -22.16 -1.27
CA PHE A 66 8.45 -22.23 0.18
C PHE A 66 8.90 -23.59 0.72
N ALA A 67 8.75 -24.66 -0.06
CA ALA A 67 9.22 -26.00 0.32
C ALA A 67 10.74 -26.15 0.19
N SER A 68 11.35 -25.50 -0.81
CA SER A 68 12.80 -25.51 -1.03
C SER A 68 13.59 -24.64 -0.06
N GLY A 69 12.91 -23.85 0.78
CA GLY A 69 13.53 -22.92 1.73
C GLY A 69 14.05 -21.62 1.10
N VAL A 70 13.80 -21.41 -0.20
CA VAL A 70 14.17 -20.16 -0.90
C VAL A 70 13.32 -18.99 -0.39
N LEU A 71 12.05 -19.24 -0.11
CA LEU A 71 11.15 -18.29 0.56
C LEU A 71 10.68 -18.84 1.90
N SER A 72 10.62 -17.97 2.90
CA SER A 72 10.01 -18.30 4.19
C SER A 72 8.56 -17.83 4.23
N SER A 73 7.64 -18.72 4.57
CA SER A 73 6.23 -18.38 4.80
C SER A 73 5.68 -19.03 6.07
N LEU A 74 4.79 -18.31 6.75
CA LEU A 74 4.21 -18.78 8.01
C LEU A 74 3.32 -20.01 7.81
N ALA A 75 2.62 -20.13 6.67
CA ALA A 75 1.83 -21.32 6.38
C ALA A 75 2.71 -22.57 6.31
N THR A 76 3.87 -22.47 5.66
CA THR A 76 4.81 -23.58 5.54
C THR A 76 5.43 -23.93 6.89
N ALA A 77 5.79 -22.92 7.69
CA ALA A 77 6.32 -23.13 9.03
C ALA A 77 5.32 -23.79 10.00
N LEU A 78 4.04 -23.42 9.94
CA LEU A 78 3.02 -23.93 10.86
C LEU A 78 2.40 -25.26 10.43
N PHE A 79 2.19 -25.46 9.12
CA PHE A 79 1.42 -26.60 8.62
C PHE A 79 2.26 -27.58 7.78
N GLY A 80 3.50 -27.21 7.45
CA GLY A 80 4.34 -27.93 6.50
C GLY A 80 4.00 -27.62 5.03
N PRO A 81 4.90 -27.95 4.09
CA PRO A 81 4.77 -27.56 2.68
C PRO A 81 3.49 -28.06 2.00
N HIS A 82 3.12 -29.32 2.22
CA HIS A 82 1.94 -29.92 1.59
C HIS A 82 0.64 -29.25 2.03
N ALA A 83 0.49 -28.95 3.32
CA ALA A 83 -0.70 -28.28 3.84
C ALA A 83 -0.72 -26.79 3.46
N ALA A 84 0.43 -26.15 3.36
CA ALA A 84 0.55 -24.80 2.81
C ALA A 84 0.10 -24.77 1.34
N ALA A 85 0.59 -25.67 0.48
CA ALA A 85 0.14 -25.78 -0.91
C ALA A 85 -1.38 -26.01 -1.02
N ALA A 86 -1.95 -26.88 -0.16
CA ALA A 86 -3.40 -27.09 -0.09
C ALA A 86 -4.16 -25.82 0.33
N LEU A 87 -3.62 -25.07 1.28
CA LEU A 87 -4.20 -23.80 1.72
C LEU A 87 -4.18 -22.75 0.61
N ALA A 88 -3.07 -22.62 -0.14
CA ALA A 88 -2.99 -21.73 -1.31
C ALA A 88 -4.05 -22.08 -2.36
N ALA A 89 -4.18 -23.37 -2.69
CA ALA A 89 -5.19 -23.86 -3.61
C ALA A 89 -6.61 -23.56 -3.12
N ALA A 90 -6.90 -23.83 -1.85
CA ALA A 90 -8.22 -23.60 -1.25
C ALA A 90 -8.59 -22.10 -1.21
N LEU A 91 -7.65 -21.22 -0.83
CA LEU A 91 -7.87 -19.77 -0.83
C LEU A 91 -8.07 -19.23 -2.25
N GLY A 92 -7.30 -19.74 -3.22
CA GLY A 92 -7.46 -19.39 -4.64
C GLY A 92 -8.82 -19.81 -5.19
N LEU A 93 -9.23 -21.06 -4.98
CA LEU A 93 -10.55 -21.57 -5.40
C LEU A 93 -11.70 -20.82 -4.71
N GLY A 94 -11.58 -20.59 -3.40
CA GLY A 94 -12.54 -19.78 -2.64
C GLY A 94 -12.66 -18.36 -3.21
N GLY A 95 -11.55 -17.75 -3.59
CA GLY A 95 -11.52 -16.46 -4.28
C GLY A 95 -12.22 -16.49 -5.63
N VAL A 96 -11.97 -17.50 -6.48
CA VAL A 96 -12.68 -17.64 -7.75
C VAL A 96 -14.19 -17.72 -7.54
N LEU A 97 -14.65 -18.58 -6.62
CA LEU A 97 -16.08 -18.75 -6.33
C LEU A 97 -16.72 -17.46 -5.81
N LEU A 98 -16.07 -16.79 -4.85
CA LEU A 98 -16.56 -15.52 -4.31
C LEU A 98 -16.56 -14.42 -5.37
N GLY A 99 -15.54 -14.38 -6.22
CA GLY A 99 -15.40 -13.38 -7.28
C GLY A 99 -16.49 -13.55 -8.34
N ILE A 100 -16.82 -14.79 -8.71
CA ILE A 100 -17.95 -15.11 -9.60
C ILE A 100 -19.26 -14.65 -8.96
N ALA A 101 -19.45 -14.90 -7.66
CA ALA A 101 -20.65 -14.44 -6.95
C ALA A 101 -20.78 -12.91 -7.00
N VAL A 102 -19.70 -12.17 -6.72
CA VAL A 102 -19.65 -10.70 -6.82
C VAL A 102 -19.93 -10.21 -8.23
N ALA A 103 -19.32 -10.83 -9.25
CA ALA A 103 -19.48 -10.44 -10.65
C ALA A 103 -20.90 -10.70 -11.19
N ARG A 104 -21.60 -11.70 -10.66
CA ARG A 104 -22.99 -12.05 -11.04
C ARG A 104 -24.02 -11.19 -10.32
N THR A 105 -23.74 -10.66 -9.14
CA THR A 105 -24.67 -9.79 -8.42
C THR A 105 -24.74 -8.40 -9.05
N ALA A 106 -25.79 -8.16 -9.84
CA ALA A 106 -26.07 -6.86 -10.50
C ALA A 106 -26.87 -5.87 -9.63
N ARG A 107 -27.30 -6.27 -8.43
CA ARG A 107 -28.14 -5.47 -7.52
C ARG A 107 -27.33 -4.93 -6.34
N PRO A 108 -27.76 -3.81 -5.71
CA PRO A 108 -27.19 -3.41 -4.41
C PRO A 108 -27.27 -4.61 -3.47
N LEU A 109 -26.10 -5.07 -3.03
CA LEU A 109 -25.93 -6.25 -2.18
C LEU A 109 -26.66 -6.00 -0.86
N HIS A 110 -27.91 -6.46 -0.76
CA HIS A 110 -28.68 -6.40 0.47
C HIS A 110 -27.91 -7.10 1.62
N ASN A 111 -27.05 -8.07 1.28
CA ASN A 111 -26.12 -8.76 2.16
C ASN A 111 -24.66 -8.52 1.74
N ALA A 112 -24.19 -7.28 1.89
CA ALA A 112 -22.80 -6.88 1.60
C ALA A 112 -21.77 -7.50 2.57
N ALA A 113 -22.18 -7.83 3.80
CA ALA A 113 -21.27 -8.26 4.86
C ALA A 113 -20.59 -9.63 4.60
N PRO A 114 -21.30 -10.71 4.19
CA PRO A 114 -20.64 -11.99 3.92
C PRO A 114 -19.59 -11.94 2.81
N ILE A 115 -19.83 -11.14 1.76
CA ILE A 115 -18.87 -10.94 0.67
C ILE A 115 -17.62 -10.21 1.17
N ALA A 116 -17.81 -9.16 1.97
CA ALA A 116 -16.70 -8.41 2.55
C ALA A 116 -15.90 -9.29 3.52
N VAL A 117 -16.56 -10.06 4.37
CA VAL A 117 -15.91 -11.00 5.31
C VAL A 117 -15.16 -12.08 4.53
N GLY A 118 -15.78 -12.72 3.53
CA GLY A 118 -15.12 -13.72 2.70
C GLY A 118 -13.88 -13.18 1.99
N GLY A 119 -13.98 -11.98 1.41
CA GLY A 119 -12.84 -11.31 0.78
C GLY A 119 -11.72 -11.00 1.78
N LEU A 120 -12.07 -10.51 2.97
CA LEU A 120 -11.09 -10.25 4.03
C LEU A 120 -10.44 -11.53 4.55
N VAL A 121 -11.18 -12.63 4.67
CA VAL A 121 -10.63 -13.95 5.06
C VAL A 121 -9.61 -14.43 4.02
N ILE A 122 -9.91 -14.29 2.73
CA ILE A 122 -8.95 -14.65 1.66
C ILE A 122 -7.72 -13.74 1.73
N ALA A 123 -7.92 -12.44 1.88
CA ALA A 123 -6.83 -11.47 1.98
C ALA A 123 -5.93 -11.77 3.19
N VAL A 124 -6.51 -12.02 4.36
CA VAL A 124 -5.76 -12.37 5.58
C VAL A 124 -5.04 -13.71 5.41
N GLY A 125 -5.72 -14.73 4.87
CA GLY A 125 -5.12 -16.04 4.63
C GLY A 125 -3.92 -15.99 3.69
N LEU A 126 -4.01 -15.20 2.61
CA LEU A 126 -2.88 -15.03 1.68
C LEU A 126 -1.77 -14.16 2.27
N ALA A 127 -2.12 -13.06 2.95
CA ALA A 127 -1.16 -12.16 3.58
C ALA A 127 -0.34 -12.84 4.68
N PHE A 128 -1.02 -13.49 5.63
CA PHE A 128 -0.36 -14.18 6.73
C PHE A 128 0.26 -15.49 6.27
N GLY A 129 -0.42 -16.25 5.41
CA GLY A 129 0.03 -17.57 4.99
C GLY A 129 1.22 -17.54 4.05
N PHE A 130 1.21 -16.63 3.06
CA PHE A 130 2.17 -16.59 1.94
C PHE A 130 2.88 -15.24 1.79
N GLY A 131 2.79 -14.38 2.81
CA GLY A 131 3.73 -13.27 2.93
C GLY A 131 5.15 -13.80 3.07
N SER A 132 6.11 -13.11 2.45
CA SER A 132 7.52 -13.44 2.53
C SER A 132 8.34 -12.22 2.94
N PHE A 133 9.39 -12.44 3.75
CA PHE A 133 10.39 -11.43 4.09
C PHE A 133 11.07 -10.87 2.83
N ALA A 134 11.26 -11.70 1.80
CA ALA A 134 11.85 -11.26 0.54
C ALA A 134 11.08 -10.08 -0.07
N VAL A 135 9.74 -10.11 -0.01
CA VAL A 135 8.90 -9.03 -0.57
C VAL A 135 9.23 -7.67 0.06
N ILE A 136 9.35 -7.62 1.39
CA ILE A 136 9.66 -6.36 2.07
C ILE A 136 11.11 -5.94 1.83
N ALA A 137 12.06 -6.88 1.77
CA ALA A 137 13.44 -6.58 1.44
C ALA A 137 13.55 -5.94 0.04
N PHE A 138 12.97 -6.58 -0.98
CA PHE A 138 12.96 -6.06 -2.35
C PHE A 138 12.21 -4.75 -2.49
N ALA A 139 11.04 -4.62 -1.87
CA ALA A 139 10.31 -3.36 -1.84
C ALA A 139 11.14 -2.25 -1.19
N GLY A 140 11.84 -2.57 -0.10
CA GLY A 140 12.76 -1.67 0.60
C GLY A 140 13.92 -1.22 -0.30
N TYR A 141 14.57 -2.15 -1.01
CA TYR A 141 15.67 -1.84 -1.93
C TYR A 141 15.22 -0.95 -3.10
N LEU A 142 14.15 -1.33 -3.80
CA LEU A 142 13.61 -0.55 -4.92
C LEU A 142 13.18 0.85 -4.48
N PHE A 143 12.50 0.94 -3.33
CA PHE A 143 12.06 2.22 -2.79
C PHE A 143 13.22 3.08 -2.29
N GLY A 144 14.22 2.48 -1.62
CA GLY A 144 15.44 3.15 -1.18
C GLY A 144 16.21 3.74 -2.37
N LEU A 145 16.41 2.95 -3.43
CA LEU A 145 17.05 3.40 -4.66
C LEU A 145 16.27 4.55 -5.30
N ALA A 146 14.94 4.40 -5.42
CA ALA A 146 14.08 5.46 -5.93
C ALA A 146 14.15 6.74 -5.07
N ALA A 147 14.24 6.61 -3.75
CA ALA A 147 14.37 7.73 -2.82
C ALA A 147 15.70 8.48 -3.00
N VAL A 148 16.82 7.76 -3.17
CA VAL A 148 18.14 8.37 -3.43
C VAL A 148 18.11 9.14 -4.76
N ILE A 149 17.63 8.51 -5.83
CA ILE A 149 17.54 9.12 -7.17
C ILE A 149 16.61 10.35 -7.14
N ALA A 150 15.42 10.20 -6.57
CA ALA A 150 14.44 11.29 -6.48
C ALA A 150 14.94 12.43 -5.58
N GLY A 151 15.65 12.11 -4.49
CA GLY A 151 16.28 13.08 -3.61
C GLY A 151 17.33 13.91 -4.34
N ALA A 152 18.26 13.25 -5.03
CA ALA A 152 19.29 13.92 -5.84
C ALA A 152 18.67 14.79 -6.94
N ALA A 153 17.70 14.26 -7.68
CA ALA A 153 16.96 15.02 -8.69
C ALA A 153 16.24 16.24 -8.09
N THR A 154 15.65 16.10 -6.90
CA THR A 154 15.00 17.19 -6.19
C THR A 154 15.98 18.29 -5.81
N VAL A 155 17.17 17.94 -5.30
CA VAL A 155 18.24 18.91 -5.00
C VAL A 155 18.66 19.65 -6.27
N VAL A 156 18.90 18.95 -7.37
CA VAL A 156 19.25 19.56 -8.67
C VAL A 156 18.17 20.54 -9.14
N VAL A 157 16.90 20.13 -9.11
CA VAL A 157 15.78 21.01 -9.49
C VAL A 157 15.71 22.25 -8.60
N LEU A 158 15.90 22.09 -7.28
CA LEU A 158 15.86 23.19 -6.33
C LEU A 158 17.02 24.17 -6.49
N LEU A 159 18.21 23.73 -6.91
CA LEU A 159 19.33 24.62 -7.21
C LEU A 159 18.96 25.66 -8.27
N PHE A 160 18.25 25.24 -9.32
CA PHE A 160 17.84 26.14 -10.41
C PHE A 160 16.55 26.91 -10.11
N ARG A 161 15.56 26.28 -9.46
CA ARG A 161 14.22 26.87 -9.27
C ARG A 161 14.08 27.67 -7.98
N ARG A 162 14.84 27.31 -6.93
CA ARG A 162 14.75 27.88 -5.58
C ARG A 162 16.13 27.81 -4.89
N PRO A 163 17.14 28.57 -5.36
CA PRO A 163 18.53 28.43 -4.90
C PRO A 163 18.70 28.62 -3.39
N ARG A 164 17.86 29.45 -2.74
CA ARG A 164 17.85 29.62 -1.28
C ARG A 164 17.58 28.33 -0.50
N LEU A 165 16.89 27.36 -1.11
CA LEU A 165 16.67 26.02 -0.55
C LEU A 165 17.61 24.99 -1.18
N GLY A 166 17.89 25.10 -2.48
CA GLY A 166 18.74 24.16 -3.20
C GLY A 166 20.19 24.15 -2.72
N VAL A 167 20.80 25.32 -2.50
CA VAL A 167 22.20 25.44 -2.05
C VAL A 167 22.42 24.80 -0.68
N PRO A 168 21.66 25.11 0.39
CA PRO A 168 21.86 24.45 1.67
C PRO A 168 21.57 22.95 1.63
N LEU A 169 20.59 22.50 0.82
CA LEU A 169 20.32 21.07 0.65
C LEU A 169 21.48 20.35 -0.08
N LEU A 170 22.07 20.98 -1.10
CA LEU A 170 23.26 20.45 -1.75
C LEU A 170 24.43 20.38 -0.78
N ALA A 171 24.68 21.44 -0.01
CA ALA A 171 25.73 21.46 1.00
C ALA A 171 25.52 20.34 2.05
N ALA A 172 24.29 20.14 2.51
CA ALA A 172 23.94 19.06 3.43
C ALA A 172 24.16 17.67 2.80
N LEU A 173 23.77 17.48 1.53
CA LEU A 173 23.99 16.22 0.81
C LEU A 173 25.48 15.93 0.62
N LEU A 174 26.27 16.94 0.26
CA LEU A 174 27.73 16.81 0.12
C LEU A 174 28.39 16.53 1.47
N ALA A 175 27.93 17.16 2.55
CA ALA A 175 28.42 16.89 3.89
C ALA A 175 28.08 15.46 4.35
N LEU A 176 26.88 14.96 4.05
CA LEU A 176 26.49 13.57 4.30
C LEU A 176 27.32 12.57 3.49
N LEU A 177 27.57 12.87 2.21
CA LEU A 177 28.41 12.02 1.36
C LEU A 177 29.86 12.01 1.86
N ALA A 178 30.39 13.18 2.24
CA ALA A 178 31.71 13.29 2.86
C ALA A 178 31.76 12.50 4.16
N ALA A 179 30.76 12.59 5.04
CA ALA A 179 30.69 11.79 6.25
C ALA A 179 30.67 10.29 5.94
N ALA A 180 29.88 9.84 4.95
CA ALA A 180 29.84 8.44 4.54
C ALA A 180 31.20 7.94 4.03
N VAL A 181 31.92 8.74 3.24
CA VAL A 181 33.25 8.39 2.72
C VAL A 181 34.32 8.40 3.81
N TRP A 182 34.42 9.51 4.56
CA TRP A 182 35.53 9.76 5.47
C TRP A 182 35.37 9.14 6.86
N LEU A 183 34.13 8.99 7.34
CA LEU A 183 33.85 8.46 8.67
C LEU A 183 33.41 7.00 8.65
N ALA A 184 32.72 6.58 7.59
CA ALA A 184 32.15 5.24 7.49
C ALA A 184 32.81 4.37 6.40
N GLY A 185 33.72 4.91 5.58
CA GLY A 185 34.48 4.12 4.61
C GLY A 185 33.72 3.77 3.33
N LEU A 186 32.70 4.55 2.95
CA LEU A 186 31.98 4.36 1.68
C LEU A 186 32.93 4.56 0.48
N THR A 187 33.05 3.54 -0.38
CA THR A 187 33.87 3.58 -1.60
C THR A 187 33.01 3.51 -2.86
N LEU A 188 33.54 4.02 -3.98
CA LEU A 188 32.87 3.87 -5.29
C LEU A 188 32.76 2.39 -5.69
N GLU A 189 33.79 1.60 -5.41
CA GLU A 189 33.80 0.16 -5.66
C GLU A 189 32.67 -0.55 -4.92
N GLY A 190 32.48 -0.26 -3.63
CA GLY A 190 31.38 -0.84 -2.85
C GLY A 190 29.99 -0.46 -3.36
N VAL A 191 29.80 0.77 -3.86
CA VAL A 191 28.54 1.19 -4.48
C VAL A 191 28.30 0.42 -5.78
N VAL A 192 29.34 0.19 -6.58
CA VAL A 192 29.26 -0.57 -7.84
C VAL A 192 29.02 -2.05 -7.57
N GLU A 193 29.68 -2.62 -6.58
CA GLU A 193 29.50 -4.00 -6.12
C GLU A 193 28.07 -4.24 -5.65
N PHE A 194 27.56 -3.39 -4.74
CA PHE A 194 26.15 -3.41 -4.35
C PHE A 194 25.20 -3.39 -5.55
N ALA A 195 25.44 -2.50 -6.51
CA ALA A 195 24.56 -2.37 -7.68
C ALA A 195 24.56 -3.64 -8.55
N ARG A 196 25.71 -4.33 -8.67
CA ARG A 196 25.82 -5.61 -9.40
C ARG A 196 25.13 -6.73 -8.64
N GLU A 197 25.46 -6.93 -7.36
CA GLU A 197 24.87 -8.00 -6.54
C GLU A 197 23.36 -7.87 -6.43
N PHE A 198 22.86 -6.65 -6.23
CA PHE A 198 21.43 -6.38 -6.22
C PHE A 198 20.78 -6.72 -7.57
N GLY A 199 21.42 -6.34 -8.68
CA GLY A 199 20.96 -6.66 -10.03
C GLY A 199 20.89 -8.17 -10.29
N ASP A 200 21.96 -8.89 -9.95
CA ASP A 200 22.06 -10.34 -10.14
C ASP A 200 21.04 -11.08 -9.27
N THR A 201 20.88 -10.67 -8.01
CA THR A 201 19.90 -11.25 -7.09
C THR A 201 18.46 -10.99 -7.57
N LEU A 202 18.16 -9.79 -8.07
CA LEU A 202 16.85 -9.45 -8.61
C LEU A 202 16.48 -10.31 -9.83
N VAL A 203 17.43 -10.55 -10.73
CA VAL A 203 17.22 -11.42 -11.89
C VAL A 203 17.09 -12.88 -11.47
N GLY A 204 17.94 -13.34 -10.55
CA GLY A 204 17.93 -14.73 -10.07
C GLY A 204 16.67 -15.13 -9.31
N THR A 205 16.05 -14.21 -8.57
CA THR A 205 14.86 -14.49 -7.73
C THR A 205 13.55 -13.99 -8.33
N MET A 206 13.55 -13.49 -9.57
CA MET A 206 12.37 -12.86 -10.18
C MET A 206 11.12 -13.76 -10.20
N GLY A 207 11.30 -15.09 -10.36
CA GLY A 207 10.22 -16.06 -10.34
C GLY A 207 9.57 -16.20 -8.96
N ASP A 208 10.38 -16.30 -7.92
CA ASP A 208 9.94 -16.44 -6.53
C ASP A 208 9.26 -15.16 -6.04
N LEU A 209 9.79 -14.01 -6.46
CA LEU A 209 9.16 -12.71 -6.21
C LEU A 209 7.83 -12.55 -6.93
N ALA A 210 7.66 -13.13 -8.11
CA ALA A 210 6.39 -13.07 -8.83
C ALA A 210 5.27 -13.78 -8.06
N VAL A 211 5.55 -14.93 -7.44
CA VAL A 211 4.60 -15.65 -6.57
C VAL A 211 4.19 -14.78 -5.39
N SER A 212 5.17 -14.19 -4.71
CA SER A 212 4.89 -13.37 -3.52
C SER A 212 4.17 -12.06 -3.91
N ALA A 213 4.54 -11.44 -5.02
CA ALA A 213 3.86 -10.28 -5.58
C ALA A 213 2.42 -10.59 -5.99
N LEU A 214 2.16 -11.79 -6.52
CA LEU A 214 0.81 -12.26 -6.81
C LEU A 214 -0.03 -12.43 -5.53
N ALA A 215 0.53 -12.96 -4.45
CA ALA A 215 -0.15 -13.06 -3.16
C ALA A 215 -0.52 -11.67 -2.60
N VAL A 216 0.41 -10.69 -2.68
CA VAL A 216 0.16 -9.29 -2.31
C VAL A 216 -0.92 -8.67 -3.20
N ALA A 217 -0.83 -8.83 -4.52
CA ALA A 217 -1.80 -8.28 -5.45
C ALA A 217 -3.21 -8.86 -5.21
N THR A 218 -3.30 -10.17 -4.98
CA THR A 218 -4.56 -10.86 -4.66
C THR A 218 -5.15 -10.35 -3.35
N THR A 219 -4.32 -10.16 -2.33
CA THR A 219 -4.71 -9.54 -1.05
C THR A 219 -5.28 -8.13 -1.25
N VAL A 220 -4.57 -7.28 -1.99
CA VAL A 220 -4.99 -5.89 -2.27
C VAL A 220 -6.31 -5.86 -3.05
N LEU A 221 -6.49 -6.74 -4.03
CA LEU A 221 -7.73 -6.85 -4.80
C LEU A 221 -8.92 -7.26 -3.92
N TRP A 222 -8.74 -8.23 -3.02
CA TRP A 222 -9.81 -8.65 -2.11
C TRP A 222 -10.16 -7.60 -1.06
N VAL A 223 -9.18 -6.90 -0.53
CA VAL A 223 -9.41 -5.73 0.34
C VAL A 223 -10.18 -4.65 -0.44
N ALA A 224 -9.78 -4.35 -1.68
CA ALA A 224 -10.47 -3.38 -2.51
C ALA A 224 -11.93 -3.79 -2.81
N VAL A 225 -12.19 -5.07 -3.09
CA VAL A 225 -13.55 -5.61 -3.26
C VAL A 225 -14.37 -5.45 -1.97
N ALA A 226 -13.81 -5.83 -0.82
CA ALA A 226 -14.50 -5.70 0.47
C ALA A 226 -14.87 -4.23 0.78
N PHE A 227 -13.92 -3.30 0.63
CA PHE A 227 -14.18 -1.87 0.80
C PHE A 227 -15.22 -1.35 -0.20
N ARG A 228 -15.17 -1.82 -1.46
CA ARG A 228 -16.08 -1.37 -2.50
C ARG A 228 -17.52 -1.82 -2.26
N VAL A 229 -17.70 -3.01 -1.70
CA VAL A 229 -18.97 -3.61 -1.31
C VAL A 229 -19.55 -2.92 -0.06
N LEU A 230 -18.70 -2.59 0.91
CA LEU A 230 -19.10 -1.85 2.12
C LEU A 230 -19.32 -0.35 1.87
N HIS A 231 -18.91 0.17 0.72
CA HIS A 231 -19.02 1.58 0.36
C HIS A 231 -20.47 2.08 0.40
N GLY A 232 -20.72 3.14 1.18
CA GLY A 232 -22.06 3.73 1.33
C GLY A 232 -22.92 3.06 2.41
N THR A 233 -22.39 2.10 3.16
CA THR A 233 -23.07 1.61 4.37
C THR A 233 -22.97 2.64 5.51
N PRO A 234 -23.96 2.72 6.42
CA PRO A 234 -23.89 3.60 7.59
C PRO A 234 -22.68 3.34 8.48
N ALA A 235 -22.29 2.06 8.60
CA ALA A 235 -21.13 1.64 9.37
C ALA A 235 -19.83 2.24 8.79
N LEU A 236 -19.60 2.10 7.48
CA LEU A 236 -18.38 2.65 6.86
C LEU A 236 -18.37 4.17 6.91
N ARG A 237 -19.51 4.86 6.74
CA ARG A 237 -19.57 6.32 6.89
C ARG A 237 -19.14 6.79 8.29
N ARG A 238 -19.51 6.04 9.34
CA ARG A 238 -19.08 6.35 10.72
C ARG A 238 -17.57 6.19 10.87
N VAL A 239 -17.01 5.14 10.27
CA VAL A 239 -15.56 4.89 10.27
C VAL A 239 -14.83 5.99 9.50
N GLU A 240 -15.29 6.35 8.30
CA GLU A 240 -14.72 7.44 7.50
C GLU A 240 -14.75 8.78 8.26
N GLY A 241 -15.86 9.10 8.95
CA GLY A 241 -15.95 10.29 9.79
C GLY A 241 -14.94 10.28 10.95
N TRP A 242 -14.73 9.12 11.59
CA TRP A 242 -13.70 8.97 12.63
C TRP A 242 -12.28 9.12 12.06
N LEU A 243 -12.01 8.53 10.89
CA LEU A 243 -10.73 8.63 10.19
C LEU A 243 -10.40 10.09 9.84
N VAL A 244 -11.36 10.82 9.27
CA VAL A 244 -11.18 12.23 8.90
C VAL A 244 -10.92 13.09 10.14
N ARG A 245 -11.64 12.84 11.25
CA ARG A 245 -11.43 13.54 12.53
C ARG A 245 -10.01 13.35 13.08
N HIS A 246 -9.45 12.15 12.95
CA HIS A 246 -8.13 11.81 13.49
C HIS A 246 -7.01 11.83 12.44
N ARG A 247 -7.27 12.35 11.22
CA ARG A 247 -6.34 12.26 10.08
C ARG A 247 -4.92 12.71 10.38
N ARG A 248 -4.76 13.78 11.18
CA ARG A 248 -3.46 14.34 11.54
C ARG A 248 -2.68 13.40 12.44
N MET A 249 -3.34 12.87 13.48
CA MET A 249 -2.75 11.89 14.38
C MET A 249 -2.35 10.63 13.62
N LEU A 250 -3.24 10.08 12.80
CA LEU A 250 -2.98 8.86 12.02
C LEU A 250 -1.78 9.03 11.07
N ALA A 251 -1.70 10.17 10.35
CA ALA A 251 -0.58 10.45 9.46
C ALA A 251 0.75 10.62 10.22
N VAL A 252 0.74 11.27 11.39
CA VAL A 252 1.94 11.40 12.24
C VAL A 252 2.38 10.03 12.74
N LEU A 253 1.46 9.21 13.28
CA LEU A 253 1.77 7.85 13.75
C LEU A 253 2.32 6.97 12.61
N ALA A 254 1.72 7.04 11.42
CA ALA A 254 2.22 6.33 10.25
C ALA A 254 3.61 6.82 9.82
N ALA A 255 3.86 8.13 9.87
CA ALA A 255 5.15 8.72 9.53
C ALA A 255 6.26 8.40 10.55
N LEU A 256 5.89 8.08 11.80
CA LEU A 256 6.82 7.59 12.82
C LEU A 256 7.20 6.13 12.62
N GLY A 257 6.41 5.35 11.87
CA GLY A 257 6.66 3.92 11.62
C GLY A 257 8.09 3.59 11.16
N PRO A 258 8.64 4.24 10.12
CA PRO A 258 9.99 3.96 9.64
C PRO A 258 11.09 4.75 10.38
N VAL A 259 10.76 5.60 11.36
CA VAL A 259 11.73 6.44 12.07
C VAL A 259 12.73 5.63 12.89
N PRO A 260 12.34 4.60 13.68
CA PRO A 260 13.31 3.77 14.40
C PRO A 260 14.35 3.14 13.46
N TYR A 261 13.91 2.65 12.30
CA TYR A 261 14.78 2.08 11.28
C TYR A 261 15.72 3.14 10.67
N LEU A 262 15.19 4.33 10.35
CA LEU A 262 16.00 5.47 9.89
C LEU A 262 17.09 5.81 10.90
N LEU A 263 16.74 5.94 12.18
CA LEU A 263 17.69 6.28 13.23
C LEU A 263 18.78 5.19 13.35
N ALA A 264 18.39 3.92 13.32
CA ALA A 264 19.35 2.81 13.29
C ALA A 264 20.34 2.95 12.12
N ARG A 265 19.86 3.23 10.90
CA ARG A 265 20.75 3.41 9.74
C ARG A 265 21.61 4.66 9.80
N LEU A 266 21.15 5.74 10.44
CA LEU A 266 21.98 6.93 10.66
C LEU A 266 23.14 6.66 11.63
N THR A 267 23.00 5.74 12.58
CA THR A 267 24.11 5.38 13.48
C THR A 267 25.29 4.74 12.75
N TRP A 268 25.09 4.20 11.54
CA TRP A 268 26.15 3.62 10.72
C TRP A 268 27.14 4.66 10.17
N LEU A 269 26.80 5.95 10.28
CA LEU A 269 27.74 7.06 10.01
C LEU A 269 28.61 7.38 11.23
N THR A 270 28.46 6.64 12.32
CA THR A 270 29.21 6.81 13.57
C THR A 270 29.96 5.52 13.91
N PRO A 271 30.91 5.53 14.85
CA PRO A 271 31.61 4.32 15.29
C PRO A 271 30.71 3.23 15.90
N TRP A 272 29.41 3.51 16.13
CA TRP A 272 28.47 2.60 16.81
C TRP A 272 27.28 2.23 15.89
N PRO A 273 27.50 1.46 14.82
CA PRO A 273 26.46 1.06 13.86
C PRO A 273 25.45 0.10 14.48
N GLN A 274 24.34 0.63 15.03
CA GLN A 274 23.28 -0.19 15.61
C GLN A 274 22.62 -1.07 14.55
N PHE A 275 22.42 -2.35 14.87
CA PHE A 275 21.78 -3.34 13.98
C PHE A 275 22.48 -3.49 12.62
N GLY A 276 23.80 -3.27 12.60
CA GLY A 276 24.71 -3.58 11.51
C GLY A 276 25.92 -4.36 12.01
N PRO A 277 26.81 -4.79 11.09
CA PRO A 277 28.14 -5.26 11.47
C PRO A 277 28.88 -4.24 12.32
N ASP A 278 29.88 -4.69 13.10
CA ASP A 278 30.79 -3.78 13.79
C ASP A 278 31.47 -2.84 12.78
N ALA A 279 31.78 -1.61 13.20
CA ALA A 279 32.30 -0.58 12.31
C ALA A 279 33.59 -1.01 11.58
N GLU A 280 34.43 -1.83 12.23
CA GLU A 280 35.67 -2.36 11.66
C GLU A 280 35.45 -3.47 10.64
N ALA A 281 34.32 -4.19 10.74
CA ALA A 281 33.92 -5.27 9.84
C ALA A 281 32.90 -4.81 8.77
N MET A 282 32.60 -3.52 8.72
CA MET A 282 31.58 -2.99 7.83
C MET A 282 32.10 -2.85 6.40
N GLU A 283 31.68 -3.76 5.54
CA GLU A 283 31.99 -3.69 4.11
C GLU A 283 31.33 -2.46 3.45
N PRO A 284 32.01 -1.79 2.51
CA PRO A 284 31.47 -0.61 1.83
C PRO A 284 30.13 -0.85 1.11
N ALA A 285 29.92 -2.05 0.54
CA ALA A 285 28.66 -2.42 -0.10
C ALA A 285 27.50 -2.55 0.91
N VAL A 286 27.78 -3.12 2.09
CA VAL A 286 26.81 -3.23 3.20
C VAL A 286 26.44 -1.84 3.70
N LEU A 287 27.43 -0.96 3.91
CA LEU A 287 27.18 0.43 4.30
C LEU A 287 26.32 1.17 3.27
N ALA A 288 26.65 1.07 1.97
CA ALA A 288 25.89 1.68 0.89
C ALA A 288 24.42 1.24 0.94
N THR A 289 24.20 -0.05 1.13
CA THR A 289 22.88 -0.67 1.28
C THR A 289 22.13 -0.09 2.47
N GLY A 290 22.77 -0.02 3.64
CA GLY A 290 22.19 0.52 4.87
C GLY A 290 21.77 1.97 4.74
N LEU A 291 22.64 2.82 4.17
CA LEU A 291 22.36 4.24 3.95
C LEU A 291 21.24 4.45 2.91
N MET A 292 21.21 3.65 1.84
CA MET A 292 20.13 3.69 0.86
C MET A 292 18.78 3.34 1.49
N LEU A 293 18.73 2.28 2.31
CA LEU A 293 17.51 1.91 3.03
C LEU A 293 17.10 2.97 4.06
N GLY A 294 18.07 3.60 4.72
CA GLY A 294 17.83 4.77 5.58
C GLY A 294 17.22 5.95 4.83
N ALA A 295 17.75 6.29 3.65
CA ALA A 295 17.18 7.32 2.78
C ALA A 295 15.75 6.98 2.35
N GLY A 296 15.49 5.70 2.06
CA GLY A 296 14.14 5.17 1.87
C GLY A 296 13.24 5.44 3.07
N ALA A 297 13.65 5.06 4.28
CA ALA A 297 12.88 5.30 5.49
C ALA A 297 12.56 6.79 5.73
N ALA A 298 13.53 7.68 5.51
CA ALA A 298 13.31 9.13 5.57
C ALA A 298 12.30 9.62 4.52
N ALA A 299 12.41 9.14 3.28
CA ALA A 299 11.47 9.47 2.22
C ALA A 299 10.05 8.94 2.54
N ALA A 300 9.92 7.74 3.08
CA ALA A 300 8.65 7.18 3.52
C ALA A 300 7.99 8.03 4.61
N SER A 301 8.74 8.45 5.64
CA SER A 301 8.23 9.38 6.66
C SER A 301 7.75 10.68 6.03
N LEU A 302 8.57 11.30 5.18
CA LEU A 302 8.25 12.58 4.55
C LEU A 302 7.02 12.49 3.63
N LEU A 303 6.94 11.46 2.78
CA LEU A 303 5.79 11.19 1.91
C LEU A 303 4.51 10.94 2.70
N THR A 304 4.61 10.27 3.85
CA THR A 304 3.47 10.04 4.74
C THR A 304 2.98 11.33 5.39
N LEU A 305 3.90 12.21 5.82
CA LEU A 305 3.53 13.57 6.26
C LEU A 305 2.89 14.40 5.15
N GLY A 306 3.26 14.13 3.89
CA GLY A 306 2.62 14.71 2.71
C GLY A 306 1.10 14.59 2.70
N LEU A 307 0.54 13.54 3.29
CA LEU A 307 -0.91 13.33 3.40
C LEU A 307 -1.64 14.44 4.20
N ILE A 308 -0.92 15.17 5.06
CA ILE A 308 -1.49 16.25 5.89
C ILE A 308 -0.90 17.62 5.59
N LEU A 309 0.19 17.67 4.83
CA LEU A 309 0.85 18.91 4.44
C LEU A 309 0.25 19.51 3.17
N PRO A 310 0.44 20.83 2.92
CA PRO A 310 -0.15 21.51 1.76
C PRO A 310 0.20 20.87 0.42
N TRP A 311 1.39 20.28 0.31
CA TRP A 311 1.89 19.68 -0.92
C TRP A 311 1.24 18.35 -1.28
N GLY A 312 0.52 17.70 -0.36
CA GLY A 312 -0.37 16.59 -0.67
C GLY A 312 -1.70 17.02 -1.28
N ARG A 313 -1.98 18.33 -1.35
CA ARG A 313 -3.16 18.90 -2.02
C ARG A 313 -2.81 19.54 -3.35
N VAL A 314 -1.70 20.27 -3.39
CA VAL A 314 -1.25 21.03 -4.55
C VAL A 314 0.23 20.80 -4.71
N PHE A 315 0.67 20.40 -5.91
CA PHE A 315 2.09 20.21 -6.16
C PHE A 315 2.87 21.49 -5.86
N PRO A 316 4.00 21.42 -5.12
CA PRO A 316 4.86 22.57 -4.90
C PRO A 316 5.22 23.28 -6.21
N THR A 317 5.24 24.61 -6.20
CA THR A 317 5.44 25.43 -7.41
C THR A 317 6.82 25.23 -8.07
N TRP A 318 7.77 24.64 -7.36
CA TRP A 318 9.09 24.30 -7.89
C TRP A 318 9.11 22.99 -8.70
N ILE A 319 8.07 22.14 -8.62
CA ILE A 319 8.03 20.89 -9.38
C ILE A 319 7.82 21.19 -10.87
N PRO A 320 8.72 20.72 -11.76
CA PRO A 320 8.59 20.94 -13.20
C PRO A 320 7.26 20.41 -13.76
N ARG A 321 6.66 21.15 -14.70
CA ARG A 321 5.43 20.82 -15.45
C ARG A 321 4.11 20.75 -14.65
N VAL A 322 4.14 20.34 -13.39
CA VAL A 322 2.94 20.11 -12.57
C VAL A 322 2.82 21.03 -11.36
N GLY A 323 3.84 21.83 -11.03
CA GLY A 323 3.81 22.75 -9.90
C GLY A 323 2.59 23.69 -9.91
N GLY A 324 2.00 23.88 -8.74
CA GLY A 324 0.78 24.67 -8.55
C GLY A 324 -0.52 23.96 -8.95
N ARG A 325 -0.47 22.77 -9.54
CA ARG A 325 -1.67 22.00 -9.91
C ARG A 325 -2.19 21.18 -8.72
N PRO A 326 -3.52 20.93 -8.64
CA PRO A 326 -4.07 20.01 -7.67
C PRO A 326 -3.48 18.60 -7.83
N VAL A 327 -3.15 17.95 -6.72
CA VAL A 327 -2.70 16.56 -6.69
C VAL A 327 -3.94 15.65 -6.86
N PRO A 328 -3.97 14.78 -7.89
CA PRO A 328 -5.02 13.79 -8.02
C PRO A 328 -5.03 12.85 -6.82
N VAL A 329 -6.21 12.55 -6.25
CA VAL A 329 -6.35 11.63 -5.10
C VAL A 329 -5.66 10.27 -5.34
N PRO A 330 -5.71 9.65 -6.54
CA PRO A 330 -5.02 8.40 -6.81
C PRO A 330 -3.49 8.48 -6.67
N ALA A 331 -2.89 9.65 -6.92
CA ALA A 331 -1.44 9.82 -6.88
C ALA A 331 -0.85 9.62 -5.47
N GLY A 332 -1.60 9.95 -4.41
CA GLY A 332 -1.21 9.64 -3.04
C GLY A 332 -1.73 8.29 -2.54
N THR A 333 -2.95 7.93 -2.95
CA THR A 333 -3.65 6.76 -2.38
C THR A 333 -3.18 5.42 -2.94
N ILE A 334 -2.92 5.31 -4.25
CA ILE A 334 -2.44 4.06 -4.86
C ILE A 334 -1.09 3.63 -4.28
N PRO A 335 -0.02 4.46 -4.33
CA PRO A 335 1.27 4.05 -3.76
C PRO A 335 1.19 3.89 -2.23
N GLY A 336 0.41 4.72 -1.54
CA GLY A 336 0.22 4.61 -0.09
C GLY A 336 -0.43 3.29 0.34
N PHE A 337 -1.50 2.86 -0.34
CA PHE A 337 -2.14 1.57 -0.06
C PHE A 337 -1.28 0.38 -0.51
N ALA A 338 -0.55 0.48 -1.62
CA ALA A 338 0.36 -0.56 -2.06
C ALA A 338 1.47 -0.79 -1.01
N ALA A 339 2.11 0.29 -0.54
CA ALA A 339 3.11 0.23 0.52
C ALA A 339 2.50 -0.33 1.82
N ALA A 340 1.35 0.16 2.26
CA ALA A 340 0.68 -0.35 3.45
C ALA A 340 0.35 -1.86 3.34
N GLY A 341 -0.09 -2.31 2.17
CA GLY A 341 -0.35 -3.72 1.89
C GLY A 341 0.92 -4.58 2.03
N VAL A 342 2.02 -4.17 1.39
CA VAL A 342 3.32 -4.85 1.51
C VAL A 342 3.77 -4.93 2.97
N LEU A 343 3.69 -3.82 3.72
CA LEU A 343 4.09 -3.78 5.12
C LEU A 343 3.23 -4.72 5.99
N CYS A 344 1.91 -4.72 5.81
CA CYS A 344 1.00 -5.61 6.53
C CYS A 344 1.27 -7.09 6.22
N VAL A 345 1.47 -7.42 4.94
CA VAL A 345 1.75 -8.80 4.48
C VAL A 345 3.08 -9.29 5.04
N ALA A 346 4.10 -8.44 5.09
CA ALA A 346 5.43 -8.81 5.56
C ALA A 346 5.57 -8.86 7.09
N ALA A 347 4.66 -8.24 7.85
CA ALA A 347 4.78 -8.13 9.31
C ALA A 347 4.78 -9.50 10.02
N GLY A 348 3.85 -10.39 9.65
CA GLY A 348 3.75 -11.72 10.26
C GLY A 348 5.00 -12.59 10.01
N PRO A 349 5.41 -12.79 8.74
CA PRO A 349 6.61 -13.55 8.40
C PRO A 349 7.90 -13.00 9.04
N LEU A 350 8.06 -11.67 9.07
CA LEU A 350 9.22 -11.04 9.73
C LEU A 350 9.28 -11.40 11.22
N LEU A 351 8.15 -11.29 11.93
CA LEU A 351 8.09 -11.63 13.35
C LEU A 351 8.32 -13.13 13.58
N ALA A 352 7.72 -13.98 12.75
CA ALA A 352 7.88 -15.42 12.86
C ALA A 352 9.35 -15.86 12.68
N MET A 353 10.04 -15.32 11.67
CA MET A 353 11.47 -15.52 11.46
C MET A 353 12.28 -15.03 12.68
N ALA A 354 12.00 -13.82 13.16
CA ALA A 354 12.72 -13.24 14.29
C ALA A 354 12.62 -14.07 15.57
N PHE A 355 11.45 -14.64 15.84
CA PHE A 355 11.22 -15.51 17.00
C PHE A 355 11.71 -16.94 16.81
N ALA A 356 11.91 -17.40 15.57
CA ALA A 356 12.43 -18.73 15.28
C ALA A 356 13.96 -18.78 15.39
N ASP A 357 14.64 -17.75 14.86
CA ASP A 357 16.10 -17.74 14.73
C ASP A 357 16.81 -17.05 15.90
N GLY A 358 16.09 -16.21 16.66
CA GLY A 358 16.67 -15.34 17.69
C GLY A 358 16.10 -15.56 19.09
N SER A 359 16.77 -14.94 20.06
CA SER A 359 16.23 -14.80 21.41
C SER A 359 14.99 -13.90 21.43
N PHE A 360 14.15 -14.03 22.46
CA PHE A 360 12.99 -13.15 22.66
C PHE A 360 13.39 -11.66 22.64
N ALA A 361 14.54 -11.31 23.20
CA ALA A 361 15.06 -9.94 23.23
C ALA A 361 15.42 -9.43 21.82
N GLU A 362 16.08 -10.25 21.01
CA GLU A 362 16.44 -9.89 19.62
C GLU A 362 15.18 -9.76 18.75
N ALA A 363 14.22 -10.67 18.89
CA ALA A 363 12.96 -10.61 18.17
C ALA A 363 12.17 -9.33 18.51
N MET A 364 12.10 -8.97 19.80
CA MET A 364 11.48 -7.71 20.24
C MET A 364 12.23 -6.50 19.72
N THR A 365 13.55 -6.56 19.69
CA THR A 365 14.37 -5.47 19.16
C THR A 365 14.10 -5.25 17.67
N LEU A 366 14.08 -6.32 16.87
CA LEU A 366 13.72 -6.23 15.46
C LEU A 366 12.31 -5.68 15.25
N ALA A 367 11.35 -6.15 16.06
CA ALA A 367 9.96 -5.70 16.01
C ALA A 367 9.78 -4.21 16.36
N LEU A 368 10.70 -3.62 17.13
CA LEU A 368 10.70 -2.20 17.49
C LEU A 368 11.46 -1.34 16.47
N VAL A 369 12.57 -1.84 15.94
CA VAL A 369 13.40 -1.13 14.96
C VAL A 369 12.72 -1.11 13.58
N LEU A 370 12.09 -2.22 13.18
CA LEU A 370 11.32 -2.33 11.95
C LEU A 370 9.87 -2.72 12.26
N PRO A 371 9.05 -1.78 12.78
CA PRO A 371 7.74 -2.08 13.33
C PRO A 371 6.67 -2.23 12.25
N LEU A 372 6.82 -3.19 11.33
CA LEU A 372 5.90 -3.42 10.20
C LEU A 372 4.45 -3.66 10.68
N TRP A 373 4.31 -4.36 11.81
CA TRP A 373 3.04 -4.66 12.48
C TRP A 373 2.27 -3.40 12.90
N PHE A 374 2.96 -2.29 13.14
CA PHE A 374 2.38 -1.00 13.46
C PHE A 374 2.34 -0.09 12.23
N TRP A 375 3.45 -0.01 11.49
CA TRP A 375 3.65 0.92 10.38
C TRP A 375 2.66 0.65 9.23
N GLY A 376 2.49 -0.62 8.82
CA GLY A 376 1.55 -0.99 7.75
C GLY A 376 0.11 -0.57 8.06
N PRO A 377 -0.47 -1.01 9.19
CA PRO A 377 -1.82 -0.62 9.58
C PRO A 377 -2.00 0.89 9.77
N MET A 378 -1.05 1.58 10.40
CA MET A 378 -1.13 3.04 10.56
C MET A 378 -1.10 3.75 9.21
N LEU A 379 -0.27 3.31 8.27
CA LEU A 379 -0.23 3.86 6.91
C LEU A 379 -1.55 3.62 6.17
N ALA A 380 -2.14 2.42 6.28
CA ALA A 380 -3.44 2.13 5.69
C ALA A 380 -4.55 3.06 6.23
N LEU A 381 -4.55 3.32 7.55
CA LEU A 381 -5.50 4.25 8.19
C LEU A 381 -5.25 5.69 7.75
N ALA A 382 -4.00 6.14 7.70
CA ALA A 382 -3.63 7.48 7.26
C ALA A 382 -4.04 7.75 5.81
N VAL A 383 -3.78 6.80 4.90
CA VAL A 383 -4.16 6.89 3.49
C VAL A 383 -5.68 6.86 3.32
N SER A 384 -6.38 6.05 4.11
CA SER A 384 -7.85 6.01 4.14
C SER A 384 -8.44 7.34 4.61
N ALA A 385 -7.88 7.93 5.67
CA ALA A 385 -8.27 9.23 6.19
C ALA A 385 -8.03 10.35 5.16
N TYR A 386 -6.87 10.33 4.48
CA TYR A 386 -6.56 11.25 3.39
C TYR A 386 -7.57 11.13 2.23
N ARG A 387 -7.86 9.91 1.79
CA ARG A 387 -8.82 9.65 0.71
C ARG A 387 -10.21 10.17 1.06
N ALA A 388 -10.73 9.80 2.22
CA ALA A 388 -12.07 10.22 2.67
C ALA A 388 -12.15 11.75 2.76
N TRP A 389 -11.13 12.37 3.39
CA TRP A 389 -11.07 13.81 3.52
C TRP A 389 -11.02 14.53 2.16
N ARG A 390 -10.20 14.06 1.19
CA ARG A 390 -10.12 14.67 -0.15
C ARG A 390 -11.44 14.58 -0.91
N ILE A 391 -12.15 13.47 -0.80
CA ILE A 391 -13.46 13.29 -1.46
C ILE A 391 -14.49 14.28 -0.90
N ASP A 392 -14.51 14.48 0.42
CA ASP A 392 -15.42 15.43 1.06
C ASP A 392 -15.08 16.88 0.69
N ASP A 393 -13.79 17.22 0.63
CA ASP A 393 -13.28 18.53 0.22
C ASP A 393 -13.67 18.86 -1.23
N ASP A 394 -13.49 17.89 -2.15
CA ASP A 394 -13.85 18.04 -3.56
C ASP A 394 -15.38 18.18 -3.74
N ARG A 395 -16.19 17.47 -2.94
CA ARG A 395 -17.66 17.60 -2.93
C ARG A 395 -18.11 18.98 -2.44
N ALA A 396 -17.54 19.46 -1.34
CA ALA A 396 -17.85 20.77 -0.79
C ALA A 396 -17.51 21.89 -1.79
N ALA A 397 -16.37 21.78 -2.46
CA ALA A 397 -15.95 22.72 -3.50
C ALA A 397 -16.87 22.70 -4.74
N ALA A 398 -17.46 21.55 -5.06
CA ALA A 398 -18.42 21.43 -6.17
C ALA A 398 -19.79 22.02 -5.82
N SER A 399 -20.25 21.92 -4.57
CA SER A 399 -21.53 22.52 -4.12
C SER A 399 -21.49 24.05 -3.97
N ALA A 400 -20.29 24.62 -3.88
CA ALA A 400 -20.09 26.07 -3.74
C ALA A 400 -19.97 26.81 -5.08
N ARG A 401 -19.95 26.08 -6.21
CA ARG A 401 -19.96 26.61 -7.57
C ARG A 401 -21.35 26.44 -8.17
#